data_AF-A9BAA3-F1
#
_entry.id   AF-A9BAA3-F1
#
_cell.length_a   1.000
_cell.length_b   1.000
_cell.length_c   1.000
_cell.angle_alpha   90.00
_cell.angle_beta   90.00
_cell.angle_gamma   90.00
#
_symmetry.space_group_name_H-M   'P 1'
#
loop_
_entity.id
_entity.type
_entity.pdbx_description
1 polymer ?
#
loop_
_entity_poly.entity_id
_entity_poly.type
_entity_poly.pdbx_seq_one_letter_code
_entity_poly.pdbx_strand_id
1 'polypeptide(L)' 'MATAKEKKEEVKKHLKKLRSELRTIHLAVTDELKLPEADQVKTLMTDMETLLQIVDPKSAKKSKK' A
#
# COMPACT_ATOMS: atom_id res chain seq x y z
N MET A 1 11.50 7.92 -19.89
CA MET A 1 10.65 8.51 -18.84
C MET A 1 9.31 7.82 -18.89
N ALA A 2 8.88 7.15 -17.82
CA ALA A 2 7.56 6.50 -17.80
C ALA A 2 6.46 7.55 -18.01
N THR A 3 5.60 7.31 -18.98
CA THR A 3 4.45 8.16 -19.32
C THR A 3 3.47 8.18 -18.15
N ALA A 4 2.63 9.22 -18.08
CA ALA A 4 1.57 9.31 -17.07
C ALA A 4 0.64 8.07 -17.07
N LYS A 5 0.52 7.39 -18.22
CA LYS A 5 -0.25 6.16 -18.39
C LYS A 5 0.40 4.97 -17.69
N GLU A 6 1.72 4.81 -17.80
CA GLU A 6 2.49 3.75 -17.12
C GLU A 6 2.43 3.91 -15.60
N LYS A 7 2.61 5.13 -15.08
CA LYS A 7 2.48 5.42 -13.64
C LYS A 7 1.08 5.10 -13.11
N LYS A 8 0.03 5.40 -13.89
CA LYS A 8 -1.36 5.11 -13.51
C LYS A 8 -1.63 3.61 -13.45
N GLU A 9 -1.11 2.84 -14.41
CA GLU A 9 -1.25 1.37 -14.40
C GLU A 9 -0.45 0.73 -13.26
N GLU A 10 0.73 1.26 -12.97
CA GLU A 10 1.55 0.83 -11.83
C GLU A 10 0.84 1.07 -10.49
N VAL A 11 0.25 2.25 -10.29
CA VAL A 11 -0.56 2.58 -9.11
C VAL A 11 -1.77 1.66 -8.99
N LYS A 12 -2.48 1.39 -10.09
CA LYS A 12 -3.61 0.44 -10.09
C LYS A 12 -3.18 -0.96 -9.68
N LYS A 13 -2.04 -1.45 -10.18
CA LYS A 13 -1.51 -2.78 -9.84
C LYS A 13 -1.21 -2.88 -8.34
N HIS A 14 -0.53 -1.87 -7.79
CA HIS A 14 -0.21 -1.80 -6.36
C HIS A 14 -1.47 -1.69 -5.49
N LEU A 15 -2.46 -0.86 -5.87
CA LEU A 15 -3.73 -0.77 -5.14
C LEU A 15 -4.51 -2.09 -5.12
N LYS A 16 -4.51 -2.82 -6.24
CA LYS A 16 -5.14 -4.16 -6.30
C LYS A 16 -4.46 -5.14 -5.34
N LYS A 17 -3.12 -5.12 -5.29
CA LYS A 17 -2.33 -5.94 -4.36
C LYS A 17 -2.63 -5.57 -2.91
N LEU A 18 -2.53 -4.28 -2.56
CA LEU A 18 -2.79 -3.77 -1.21
C LEU A 18 -4.20 -4.14 -0.72
N ARG A 19 -5.22 -4.00 -1.59
CA ARG A 19 -6.59 -4.39 -1.28
C ARG A 19 -6.73 -5.89 -1.03
N SER A 20 -6.02 -6.72 -1.79
CA SER A 20 -6.05 -8.18 -1.62
C SER A 20 -5.46 -8.58 -0.27
N GLU A 21 -4.30 -8.03 0.08
CA GLU A 21 -3.62 -8.34 1.34
C GLU A 21 -4.40 -7.85 2.56
N LEU A 22 -4.95 -6.63 2.50
CA LEU A 22 -5.86 -6.11 3.53
C LEU A 22 -7.08 -7.00 3.72
N ARG A 23 -7.63 -7.55 2.63
CA ARG A 23 -8.77 -8.48 2.72
C ARG A 23 -8.38 -9.78 3.41
N THR A 24 -7.20 -10.33 3.09
CA THR A 24 -6.69 -11.53 3.77
C THR A 24 -6.50 -11.30 5.27
N ILE A 25 -5.90 -10.17 5.65
CA ILE A 25 -5.75 -9.81 7.07
C ILE A 25 -7.12 -9.61 7.73
N HIS A 26 -8.05 -8.93 7.08
CA HIS A 26 -9.39 -8.72 7.61
C HIS A 26 -10.09 -10.05 7.89
N LEU A 27 -10.07 -10.99 6.95
CA LEU A 27 -10.67 -12.32 7.13
C LEU A 27 -9.98 -13.11 8.24
N ALA A 28 -8.64 -13.06 8.34
CA ALA A 28 -7.92 -13.72 9.43
C ALA A 28 -8.32 -13.15 10.80
N VAL A 29 -8.56 -11.84 10.90
CA VAL A 29 -9.01 -11.19 12.13
C VAL A 29 -10.48 -11.50 12.42
N THR A 30 -11.37 -11.47 11.43
CA THR A 30 -12.81 -11.66 11.64
C THR A 30 -13.22 -13.11 11.81
N ASP A 31 -12.64 -14.00 11.01
CA ASP A 31 -13.10 -15.38 10.88
C ASP A 31 -12.25 -16.33 11.73
N GLU A 32 -10.95 -16.04 11.86
CA GLU A 32 -10.01 -16.86 12.62
C GLU A 32 -9.63 -16.25 13.97
N LEU A 33 -10.09 -15.03 14.29
CA LEU A 33 -9.72 -14.26 15.51
C LEU A 33 -8.20 -14.13 15.70
N LYS A 34 -7.45 -14.14 14.59
CA LYS A 34 -5.99 -14.01 14.60
C LYS A 34 -5.58 -12.57 14.45
N LEU A 35 -4.71 -12.10 15.34
CA LEU A 35 -4.07 -10.81 15.20
C LEU A 35 -3.07 -10.86 14.02
N PRO A 36 -3.02 -9.81 13.19
CA PRO A 36 -2.01 -9.72 12.14
C PRO A 36 -0.63 -9.56 12.74
N GLU A 37 0.37 -10.10 12.04
CA GLU A 37 1.75 -9.93 12.44
C GLU A 37 2.21 -8.48 12.22
N ALA A 38 3.02 -7.96 13.14
CA ALA A 38 3.52 -6.59 13.06
C ALA A 38 4.23 -6.30 11.72
N ASP A 39 4.94 -7.29 11.17
CA ASP A 39 5.68 -7.13 9.91
C ASP A 39 4.75 -7.12 8.69
N GLN A 40 3.63 -7.83 8.72
CA GLN A 40 2.59 -7.74 7.69
C GLN A 40 1.99 -6.33 7.65
N VAL A 41 1.70 -5.76 8.83
CA VAL A 41 1.16 -4.39 8.94
C VAL A 41 2.19 -3.36 8.45
N LYS A 42 3.45 -3.47 8.86
CA LYS A 42 4.53 -2.58 8.38
C LYS A 42 4.71 -2.64 6.87
N THR A 43 4.62 -3.84 6.29
CA THR A 43 4.74 -4.03 4.84
C THR A 43 3.61 -3.30 4.10
N LEU A 44 2.36 -3.43 4.57
CA LEU A 44 1.22 -2.72 3.99
C LEU A 44 1.35 -1.20 4.12
N MET A 45 1.85 -0.70 5.26
CA MET A 45 2.11 0.73 5.46
C MET A 45 3.18 1.24 4.48
N THR A 46 4.24 0.46 4.26
CA THR A 46 5.32 0.81 3.32
C THR A 46 4.85 0.80 1.86
N ASP A 47 4.05 -0.20 1.47
CA ASP A 47 3.44 -0.28 0.14
C ASP A 47 2.50 0.93 -0.10
N MET A 48 1.78 1.37 0.93
CA MET A 48 0.91 2.55 0.87
C MET A 48 1.72 3.87 0.75
N GLU A 49 2.83 4.01 1.47
CA GLU A 49 3.73 5.17 1.32
C GLU A 49 4.36 5.23 -0.08
N THR A 50 4.77 4.08 -0.61
CA THR A 50 5.32 3.99 -1.97
C THR A 50 4.29 4.43 -3.02
N LEU A 51 3.03 4.00 -2.87
CA LEU A 51 1.92 4.47 -3.70
C LEU A 51 1.72 5.98 -3.62
N LEU A 52 1.77 6.57 -2.42
CA LEU A 52 1.66 8.01 -2.22
C LEU A 52 2.81 8.78 -2.88
N GLN A 53 4.03 8.24 -2.86
CA GLN A 53 5.17 8.86 -3.54
C GLN A 53 5.00 8.89 -5.07
N ILE A 54 4.36 7.88 -5.65
CA ILE A 54 4.12 7.80 -7.10
C ILE A 54 2.99 8.75 -7.52
N VAL A 55 1.91 8.83 -6.72
CA VAL A 55 0.72 9.66 -7.02
C VAL A 55 0.95 11.14 -6.69
N ASP A 56 1.61 11.42 -5.56
CA ASP A 56 1.96 12.77 -5.11
C ASP A 56 3.40 12.85 -4.59
N PRO A 57 4.40 12.97 -5.49
CA PRO A 57 5.80 13.07 -5.11
C PRO A 57 6.15 14.34 -4.32
N LYS A 58 5.23 15.33 -4.20
CA LYS A 58 5.47 16.54 -3.39
C LYS A 58 5.20 16.32 -1.90
N SER A 59 4.35 15.35 -1.55
CA SER A 59 4.02 15.01 -0.16
C SER A 59 5.18 14.32 0.58
N ALA A 60 6.00 13.54 -0.13
CA ALA A 60 7.17 12.83 0.41
C ALA A 60 8.28 13.75 0.98
N LYS A 61 8.28 15.04 0.62
CA LYS A 61 9.23 16.04 1.14
C LYS A 61 8.81 16.63 2.50
N LYS A 62 7.57 16.41 2.96
CA LYS A 62 7.07 17.02 4.20
C LYS A 62 7.20 16.17 5.47
N SER A 63 7.45 14.86 5.35
CA SER A 63 7.57 13.94 6.50
C SER A 63 8.98 13.84 7.11
N LYS A 64 9.92 14.72 6.70
CA LYS A 64 11.30 14.77 7.20
C LYS A 64 11.63 16.02 8.05
N LYS A 65 10.62 16.70 8.58
CA LYS A 65 10.80 17.92 9.40
C LYS A 65 10.33 17.69 10.83
#